data_AF-A0A7X3WSZ0-F1
#
_entry.id   AF-A0A7X3WSZ0-F1
#
_cell.length_a   1.000
_cell.length_b   1.000
_cell.length_c   1.000
_cell.angle_alpha   90.00
_cell.angle_beta   90.00
_cell.angle_gamma   90.00
#
_symmetry.space_group_name_H-M   'P 1'
#
loop_
_entity.id
_entity.type
_entity.pdbx_description
1 polymer ?
#
loop_
_entity_poly.entity_id
_entity_poly.type
_entity_poly.pdbx_seq_one_letter_code
_entity_poly.pdbx_strand_id
1 'polypeptide(L)'
;MNDIQILQEMLKPDVQVALQSGQRRLSAKLTDSQSNTTVEVKGLPHDSIVIKADCFKGPFAVFKKGLNIRKIADFVILSND
;
A
#
# COMPACT_ATOMS: atom_id res chain seq x y z
N MET A 1 21.63 3.34 4.19
CA MET A 1 20.23 2.93 4.37
C MET A 1 19.39 4.16 4.10
N ASN A 2 18.49 4.15 3.12
CA ASN A 2 17.60 5.28 2.84
C ASN A 2 16.30 5.16 3.68
N ASP A 3 15.53 6.24 3.77
CA ASP A 3 14.31 6.27 4.60
C ASP A 3 13.29 5.19 4.21
N ILE A 4 13.21 4.88 2.92
CA ILE A 4 12.38 3.80 2.38
C ILE A 4 12.82 2.43 2.91
N GLN A 5 14.12 2.14 2.93
CA GLN A 5 14.66 0.88 3.45
C GLN A 5 14.37 0.74 4.95
N ILE A 6 14.49 1.83 5.72
CA ILE A 6 14.13 1.83 7.15
C ILE A 6 12.65 1.50 7.30
N LEU A 7 11.79 2.16 6.51
CA LEU A 7 10.36 1.91 6.54
C LEU A 7 10.01 0.47 6.13
N GLN A 8 10.69 -0.11 5.13
CA GLN A 8 10.52 -1.52 4.74
C GLN A 8 10.84 -2.49 5.87
N GLU A 9 11.92 -2.25 6.62
CA GLU A 9 12.31 -3.12 7.74
C GLU A 9 11.38 -2.98 8.95
N MET A 10 10.77 -1.81 9.15
CA MET A 10 9.80 -1.58 10.22
C MET A 10 8.44 -2.24 9.94
N LEU A 11 8.09 -2.43 8.67
CA LEU A 11 6.82 -3.01 8.26
C LEU A 11 6.89 -4.53 8.23
N LYS A 12 5.86 -5.19 8.75
CA LYS A 12 5.73 -6.64 8.62
C LYS A 12 5.58 -7.05 7.14
N PRO A 13 6.03 -8.25 6.73
CA PRO A 13 5.91 -8.67 5.33
C PRO A 13 4.47 -8.80 4.81
N ASP A 14 3.51 -9.11 5.69
CA ASP A 14 2.09 -9.32 5.34
C ASP A 14 1.36 -8.03 4.91
N VAL A 15 1.80 -6.89 5.45
CA VAL A 15 1.29 -5.56 5.09
C VAL A 15 1.98 -4.96 3.86
N GLN A 16 2.97 -5.63 3.29
CA GLN A 16 3.68 -5.18 2.09
C GLN A 16 3.13 -5.90 0.84
N VAL A 17 3.08 -5.19 -0.28
CA VAL A 17 2.77 -5.77 -1.60
C VAL A 17 4.07 -5.95 -2.37
N ALA A 18 4.29 -7.15 -2.88
CA ALA A 18 5.47 -7.47 -3.67
C ALA A 18 5.47 -6.68 -4.98
N LEU A 19 6.58 -6.00 -5.26
CA LEU A 19 6.82 -5.33 -6.52
C LEU A 19 7.33 -6.32 -7.57
N GLN A 20 6.86 -6.15 -8.79
CA GLN A 20 7.27 -6.93 -9.94
C GLN A 20 8.28 -6.11 -10.75
N SER A 21 9.40 -6.73 -11.11
CA SER A 21 10.41 -6.10 -11.94
C SER A 21 10.04 -6.24 -13.42
N GLY A 22 9.71 -5.12 -14.07
CA GLY A 22 9.58 -5.03 -15.52
C GLY A 22 10.91 -4.66 -16.18
N GLN A 23 10.95 -4.68 -17.52
CA GLN A 23 12.17 -4.39 -18.30
C GLN A 23 12.81 -3.01 -18.02
N ARG A 24 12.05 -2.04 -17.46
CA ARG A 24 12.55 -0.68 -17.16
C ARG A 24 11.99 -0.01 -15.90
N ARG A 25 10.85 -0.47 -15.38
CA ARG A 25 10.20 0.12 -14.20
C ARG A 25 9.49 -0.96 -13.40
N LEU A 26 9.26 -0.68 -12.12
CA LEU A 26 8.53 -1.59 -11.25
C LEU A 26 7.02 -1.49 -11.51
N SER A 27 6.30 -2.55 -11.19
CA SER A 27 4.84 -2.57 -11.13
C SER A 27 4.33 -3.27 -9.88
N ALA A 28 3.09 -2.97 -9.49
CA ALA A 28 2.40 -3.61 -8.38
C ALA A 28 1.02 -4.07 -8.84
N LYS A 29 0.61 -5.27 -8.42
CA LYS A 29 -0.78 -5.73 -8.54
C LYS A 29 -1.47 -5.53 -7.20
N LEU A 30 -2.50 -4.70 -7.20
CA LEU A 30 -3.29 -4.35 -6.03
C LEU A 30 -4.62 -5.09 -6.14
N THR A 31 -4.84 -6.08 -5.28
CA THR A 31 -6.08 -6.87 -5.25
C THR A 31 -6.89 -6.48 -4.03
N ASP A 32 -8.04 -5.84 -4.25
CA ASP A 32 -9.00 -5.57 -3.19
C ASP A 32 -9.64 -6.89 -2.73
N SER A 33 -9.52 -7.17 -1.43
CA SER A 33 -10.03 -8.39 -0.82
C SER A 33 -11.56 -8.44 -0.74
N GLN A 34 -12.24 -7.28 -0.76
CA GLN A 34 -13.70 -7.20 -0.63
C GLN A 34 -14.41 -7.42 -1.97
N SER A 35 -13.93 -6.76 -3.02
CA SER A 35 -14.53 -6.89 -4.36
C SER A 35 -13.85 -7.93 -5.24
N ASN A 36 -12.70 -8.48 -4.82
CA ASN A 36 -11.82 -9.34 -5.63
C ASN A 36 -11.39 -8.69 -6.97
N THR A 37 -11.42 -7.35 -7.02
CA THR A 37 -10.98 -6.57 -8.17
C THR A 37 -9.47 -6.37 -8.08
N THR A 38 -8.78 -6.49 -9.22
CA THR A 38 -7.33 -6.26 -9.29
C THR A 38 -7.00 -5.10 -10.22
N VAL A 39 -6.14 -4.20 -9.75
CA VAL A 39 -5.58 -3.10 -10.52
C VAL A 39 -4.07 -3.28 -10.62
N GLU A 40 -3.51 -3.12 -11.81
CA GLU A 40 -2.07 -3.10 -12.02
C GLU A 40 -1.58 -1.65 -12.12
N VAL A 41 -0.69 -1.26 -11.21
CA VAL A 41 0.00 0.04 -11.26
C VAL A 41 1.37 -0.18 -11.88
N LYS A 42 1.61 0.45 -13.04
CA LYS A 42 2.87 0.35 -13.79
C LYS A 42 3.69 1.62 -13.64
N GLY A 43 5.00 1.48 -13.79
CA GLY A 43 5.89 2.63 -13.91
C GLY A 43 6.34 3.20 -12.57
N LEU A 44 6.31 2.38 -11.51
CA LEU A 44 6.75 2.77 -10.18
C LEU A 44 8.26 3.03 -10.14
N PRO A 45 8.70 4.07 -9.42
CA PRO A 45 10.10 4.27 -9.06
C PRO A 45 10.74 3.04 -8.41
N HIS A 46 12.06 2.90 -8.53
CA HIS A 46 12.78 1.72 -8.02
C HIS A 46 12.84 1.64 -6.50
N ASP A 47 12.69 2.77 -5.83
CA ASP A 47 12.63 2.92 -4.38
C ASP A 47 11.19 2.95 -3.86
N SER A 48 10.22 2.53 -4.66
CA SER A 48 8.83 2.49 -4.21
C SER A 48 8.60 1.37 -3.19
N ILE A 49 7.68 1.62 -2.27
CA ILE A 49 7.05 0.60 -1.43
C ILE A 49 5.55 0.71 -1.56
N VAL A 50 4.88 -0.44 -1.42
CA VAL A 50 3.43 -0.52 -1.49
C VAL A 50 2.93 -1.21 -0.23
N ILE A 51 2.07 -0.50 0.49
CA ILE A 51 1.57 -0.89 1.81
C ILE A 51 0.07 -1.17 1.70
N LYS A 52 -0.39 -2.29 2.26
CA LYS A 52 -1.80 -2.60 2.49
C LYS A 52 -2.29 -1.80 3.69
N ALA A 53 -2.96 -0.69 3.42
CA ALA A 53 -3.39 0.24 4.46
C ALA A 53 -4.67 -0.20 5.17
N ASP A 54 -5.44 -1.09 4.56
CA ASP A 54 -6.58 -1.79 5.16
C ASP A 54 -6.19 -2.67 6.37
N CYS A 55 -4.92 -3.09 6.45
CA CYS A 55 -4.37 -3.86 7.57
C CYS A 55 -4.16 -3.00 8.83
N PHE A 56 -4.13 -1.67 8.71
CA PHE A 56 -4.03 -0.80 9.87
C PHE A 56 -5.37 -0.74 10.60
N LYS A 57 -5.33 -0.69 11.94
CA LYS A 57 -6.54 -0.46 12.73
C LYS A 57 -7.20 0.83 12.25
N GLY A 58 -8.43 0.71 11.77
CA GLY A 58 -9.21 1.85 11.32
C GLY A 58 -9.29 2.95 12.39
N PRO A 59 -9.50 4.22 11.99
CA PRO A 59 -9.45 5.37 12.88
C PRO A 59 -10.72 5.50 13.74
N PHE A 60 -11.15 4.40 14.36
CA PHE A 60 -12.36 4.28 15.16
C PHE A 60 -12.36 5.22 16.37
N ALA A 61 -11.17 5.55 16.90
CA ALA A 61 -10.99 6.52 17.97
C ALA A 61 -11.03 7.99 17.50
N VAL A 62 -10.88 8.24 16.19
CA VAL A 62 -10.78 9.59 15.62
C VAL A 62 -12.11 10.03 14.99
N PHE A 63 -12.85 9.12 14.34
CA PHE A 63 -14.09 9.46 13.63
C PHE A 63 -15.35 8.94 14.31
N LYS A 64 -16.35 9.81 14.48
CA LYS A 64 -17.68 9.45 15.01
C LYS A 64 -18.32 8.32 14.19
N LYS A 65 -18.96 7.38 14.90
CA LYS A 65 -19.73 6.28 14.31
C LYS A 65 -21.08 6.85 13.85
N GLY A 66 -21.34 6.96 12.55
CA GLY A 66 -22.64 7.49 12.12
C GLY A 66 -22.91 7.47 10.62
N LEU A 67 -21.94 7.85 9.79
CA LEU A 67 -22.23 8.08 8.36
C LEU A 67 -21.83 6.92 7.43
N ASN A 68 -21.24 5.82 7.93
CA ASN A 68 -20.72 4.71 7.12
C ASN A 68 -19.72 5.12 6.01
N ILE A 69 -19.24 6.37 6.00
CA ILE A 69 -18.27 6.92 5.02
C ILE A 69 -16.83 6.64 5.48
N ARG A 70 -16.57 5.44 5.99
CA ARG A 70 -15.24 5.06 6.46
C ARG A 70 -14.44 4.38 5.36
N LYS A 71 -14.32 5.06 4.21
CA LYS A 71 -13.41 4.62 3.16
C LYS A 71 -12.00 5.01 3.57
N ILE A 72 -11.29 4.05 4.14
CA ILE A 72 -9.82 4.11 4.25
C ILE A 72 -9.24 3.77 2.87
N ALA A 73 -8.02 4.22 2.61
CA ALA A 73 -7.30 3.72 1.46
C ALA A 73 -6.98 2.23 1.68
N ASP A 74 -7.19 1.40 0.66
CA ASP A 74 -6.81 -0.01 0.72
C ASP A 74 -5.30 -0.18 0.56
N PHE A 75 -4.68 0.68 -0.26
CA PHE A 75 -3.25 0.66 -0.55
C PHE A 75 -2.65 2.07 -0.49
N VAL A 76 -1.39 2.16 -0.05
CA VAL A 76 -0.56 3.37 -0.07
C VAL A 76 0.74 3.06 -0.79
N ILE A 77 1.12 3.92 -1.74
CA ILE A 77 2.39 3.83 -2.47
C ILE A 77 3.27 5.00 -2.00
N LEU A 78 4.48 4.70 -1.56
CA LEU A 78 5.46 5.70 -1.14
C LEU A 78 6.74 5.52 -1.95
N SER A 79 7.37 6.62 -2.34
CA SER A 79 8.66 6.69 -3.02
C SER A 79 9.34 7.99 -2.61
N ASN A 80 10.67 8.04 -2.72
CA ASN A 80 11.49 9.17 -2.33
C ASN A 80 11.84 10.09 -3.53
N ASP A 81 11.55 9.66 -4.76
CA ASP A 81 11.75 10.39 -6.03
C ASP A 81 10.47 11.10 -6.53
#